data_AF-A0A0A1EAQ6-F1
#
_entry.id   AF-A0A0A1EAQ6-F1
#
_cell.length_a   1.000
_cell.length_b   1.000
_cell.length_c   1.000
_cell.angle_alpha   90.00
_cell.angle_beta   90.00
_cell.angle_gamma   90.00
#
_symmetry.space_group_name_H-M   'P 1'
#
loop_
_entity.id
_entity.type
_entity.pdbx_description
1 polymer ?
#
loop_
_entity_poly.entity_id
_entity_poly.type
_entity_poly.pdbx_seq_one_letter_code
_entity_poly.pdbx_strand_id
1 'polypeptide(L)'
;AGLAMKFAWRKRAKANGLDLTAHQPNIVISAGYQVCWEKFCVYWDIDMHVVPMDDDHMSLNVDHVLDYVDDYTIGIVGIMGITYTGQYDDLARLNAIVERYNRTTKFPVY
;
A
#
# COMPACT_ATOMS: atom_id res chain seq x y z
N ALA A 1 9.72 8.82 1.71
CA ALA A 1 9.25 7.45 2.02
C ALA A 1 9.02 6.63 0.74
N GLY A 2 8.12 7.06 -0.15
CA GLY A 2 7.75 6.30 -1.36
C GLY A 2 8.91 5.81 -2.24
N LEU A 3 9.91 6.65 -2.51
CA LEU A 3 11.08 6.22 -3.29
C LEU A 3 11.88 5.11 -2.61
N ALA A 4 12.08 5.17 -1.30
CA ALA A 4 12.80 4.12 -0.58
C ALA A 4 12.07 2.77 -0.72
N MET A 5 10.73 2.78 -0.58
CA MET A 5 9.89 1.59 -0.78
C MET A 5 10.02 1.04 -2.20
N LYS A 6 9.88 1.90 -3.22
CA LYS A 6 10.03 1.52 -4.64
C LYS A 6 11.37 0.86 -4.94
N PHE A 7 12.48 1.45 -4.48
CA PHE A 7 13.81 0.92 -4.76
C PHE A 7 14.09 -0.37 -3.96
N ALA A 8 13.61 -0.48 -2.72
CA ALA A 8 13.73 -1.70 -1.92
C ALA A 8 12.92 -2.86 -2.52
N TRP A 9 11.68 -2.62 -2.92
CA TRP A 9 10.85 -3.57 -3.66
C TRP A 9 11.54 -4.01 -4.94
N ARG A 10 12.02 -3.09 -5.78
CA ARG A 10 12.66 -3.42 -7.06
C ARG A 10 13.87 -4.35 -6.91
N LYS A 11 14.69 -4.14 -5.86
CA LYS A 11 15.82 -5.04 -5.57
C LYS A 11 15.36 -6.46 -5.27
N ARG A 12 14.29 -6.61 -4.47
CA ARG A 12 13.70 -7.90 -4.11
C ARG A 12 13.01 -8.56 -5.30
N ALA A 13 12.23 -7.80 -6.06
CA ALA A 13 11.57 -8.26 -7.29
C ALA A 13 12.57 -8.84 -8.29
N LYS A 14 13.71 -8.14 -8.52
CA LYS A 14 14.81 -8.67 -9.35
C LYS A 14 15.44 -9.94 -8.78
N ALA A 15 15.68 -10.00 -7.47
CA ALA A 15 16.28 -11.17 -6.83
C ALA A 15 15.36 -12.40 -6.89
N ASN A 16 14.04 -12.19 -6.87
CA ASN A 16 13.03 -13.24 -6.95
C ASN A 16 12.56 -13.55 -8.39
N GLY A 17 13.10 -12.86 -9.40
CA GLY A 17 12.77 -13.11 -10.82
C GLY A 17 11.38 -12.64 -11.25
N LEU A 18 10.78 -11.65 -10.56
CA LEU A 18 9.50 -11.07 -10.95
C LEU A 18 9.64 -10.27 -12.26
N ASP A 19 8.70 -10.43 -13.19
CA ASP A 19 8.67 -9.67 -14.43
C ASP A 19 8.28 -8.20 -14.16
N LEU A 20 9.26 -7.31 -14.23
CA LEU A 20 9.07 -5.87 -14.01
C LEU A 20 8.37 -5.15 -15.16
N THR A 21 8.09 -5.83 -16.26
CA THR A 21 7.44 -5.23 -17.45
C THR A 21 5.95 -5.57 -17.55
N ALA A 22 5.48 -6.59 -16.84
CA ALA A 22 4.09 -7.00 -16.85
C ALA A 22 3.16 -5.97 -16.18
N HIS A 23 3.58 -5.36 -15.07
CA HIS A 23 2.78 -4.39 -14.31
C HIS A 23 3.65 -3.28 -13.71
N GLN A 24 3.03 -2.12 -13.45
CA GLN A 24 3.67 -1.08 -12.66
C GLN A 24 3.69 -1.49 -11.17
N PRO A 25 4.69 -1.06 -10.38
CA PRO A 25 4.61 -1.16 -8.94
C PRO A 25 3.36 -0.42 -8.42
N ASN A 26 2.75 -0.90 -7.33
CA ASN A 26 1.59 -0.23 -6.74
C ASN A 26 1.79 0.12 -5.26
N ILE A 27 1.01 1.08 -4.77
CA ILE A 27 0.80 1.33 -3.34
C ILE A 27 -0.66 1.06 -2.98
N VAL A 28 -0.89 0.57 -1.76
CA VAL A 28 -2.23 0.44 -1.19
C VAL A 28 -2.47 1.57 -0.21
N ILE A 29 -3.57 2.30 -0.37
CA ILE A 29 -3.91 3.46 0.47
C ILE A 29 -5.42 3.64 0.58
N SER A 30 -5.89 4.20 1.69
CA SER A 30 -7.30 4.59 1.85
C SER A 30 -7.70 5.71 0.87
N ALA A 31 -8.97 5.74 0.45
CA ALA A 31 -9.55 6.82 -0.36
C ALA A 31 -9.42 8.22 0.27
N GLY A 32 -9.15 8.29 1.59
CA GLY A 32 -8.82 9.52 2.30
C GLY A 32 -7.40 10.04 2.09
N TYR A 33 -6.70 9.59 1.04
CA TYR A 33 -5.32 9.96 0.76
C TYR A 33 -5.17 11.48 0.52
N GLN A 34 -4.05 12.03 0.99
CA GLN A 34 -3.68 13.41 0.65
C GLN A 34 -3.05 13.45 -0.75
N VAL A 35 -3.29 14.53 -1.51
CA VAL A 35 -2.86 14.70 -2.91
C VAL A 35 -1.37 14.44 -3.20
N CYS A 36 -0.50 14.51 -2.20
CA CYS A 36 0.92 14.19 -2.32
C CYS A 36 1.16 12.73 -2.74
N TRP A 37 0.26 11.81 -2.36
CA TRP A 37 0.33 10.40 -2.77
C TRP A 37 -0.04 10.21 -4.23
N GLU A 38 -1.02 10.97 -4.74
CA GLU A 38 -1.36 10.98 -6.16
C GLU A 38 -0.23 11.54 -7.00
N LYS A 39 0.37 12.66 -6.57
CA LYS A 39 1.58 13.21 -7.21
C LYS A 39 2.72 12.19 -7.19
N PHE A 40 2.89 11.46 -6.09
CA PHE A 40 3.89 10.40 -6.00
C PHE A 40 3.60 9.25 -6.99
N CYS A 41 2.34 8.87 -7.16
CA CYS A 41 1.96 7.83 -8.10
C CYS A 41 2.23 8.25 -9.55
N VAL A 42 1.77 9.45 -9.93
CA VAL A 42 1.91 9.99 -11.28
C VAL A 42 3.37 10.26 -11.64
N TYR A 43 4.17 10.88 -10.77
CA TYR A 43 5.54 11.27 -11.11
C TYR A 43 6.52 10.10 -11.18
N TRP A 44 6.17 8.97 -10.57
CA TRP A 44 7.04 7.81 -10.48
C TRP A 44 6.43 6.54 -11.07
N ASP A 45 5.40 6.61 -11.90
CA ASP A 45 4.80 5.42 -12.55
C ASP A 45 4.49 4.32 -11.52
N ILE A 46 3.61 4.64 -10.57
CA ILE A 46 3.13 3.73 -9.54
C ILE A 46 1.61 3.72 -9.59
N ASP A 47 1.02 2.54 -9.64
CA ASP A 47 -0.42 2.38 -9.61
C ASP A 47 -0.94 2.60 -8.17
N MET A 48 -2.09 3.26 -8.06
CA MET A 48 -2.72 3.50 -6.77
C MET A 48 -3.87 2.53 -6.57
N HIS A 49 -3.67 1.56 -5.68
CA HIS A 49 -4.74 0.67 -5.24
C HIS A 49 -5.49 1.34 -4.09
N VAL A 50 -6.58 2.00 -4.44
CA VAL A 50 -7.39 2.78 -3.50
C VAL A 50 -8.40 1.88 -2.81
N VAL A 51 -8.30 1.78 -1.48
CA VAL A 51 -9.31 1.13 -0.65
C VAL A 51 -10.47 2.13 -0.45
N PRO A 52 -11.68 1.84 -0.96
CA PRO A 52 -12.80 2.75 -0.88
C PRO A 52 -13.24 2.97 0.58
N MET A 53 -13.81 4.14 0.84
CA MET A 53 -14.52 4.44 2.08
C MET A 53 -16.02 4.21 1.90
N ASP A 54 -16.68 3.81 2.98
CA ASP A 54 -18.13 3.69 3.08
C ASP A 54 -18.59 4.23 4.45
N ASP A 55 -19.89 4.36 4.67
CA ASP A 55 -20.47 4.99 5.86
C ASP A 55 -19.97 4.38 7.19
N ASP A 56 -19.61 3.09 7.19
CA ASP A 56 -19.09 2.38 8.36
C ASP A 56 -17.55 2.47 8.46
N HIS A 57 -16.86 2.74 7.36
CA HIS A 57 -15.40 2.78 7.24
C HIS A 57 -14.91 4.16 6.75
N MET A 58 -14.89 5.13 7.67
CA MET A 58 -14.33 6.48 7.49
C MET A 58 -12.80 6.57 7.68
N SER A 59 -12.16 5.41 7.83
CA SER A 59 -10.71 5.17 7.86
C SER A 59 -10.40 3.91 7.04
N LEU A 60 -9.12 3.56 6.85
CA LEU A 60 -8.72 2.39 6.08
C LEU A 60 -9.45 1.12 6.56
N ASN A 61 -10.20 0.49 5.65
CA ASN A 61 -10.79 -0.81 5.93
C ASN A 61 -9.70 -1.89 5.92
N VAL A 62 -9.16 -2.17 7.11
CA VAL A 62 -8.02 -3.09 7.29
C VAL A 62 -8.39 -4.53 6.93
N ASP A 63 -9.66 -4.92 7.01
CA ASP A 63 -10.08 -6.29 6.72
C ASP A 63 -10.01 -6.62 5.23
N HIS A 64 -10.16 -5.61 4.38
CA HIS A 64 -10.07 -5.73 2.93
C HIS A 64 -8.72 -5.28 2.35
N VAL A 65 -7.77 -4.85 3.19
CA VAL A 65 -6.50 -4.28 2.69
C VAL A 65 -5.70 -5.28 1.85
N LEU A 66 -5.77 -6.58 2.19
CA LEU A 66 -5.05 -7.63 1.47
C LEU A 66 -5.64 -7.96 0.10
N ASP A 67 -6.91 -7.60 -0.16
CA ASP A 67 -7.53 -7.78 -1.47
C ASP A 67 -6.87 -6.89 -2.54
N TYR A 68 -6.16 -5.85 -2.10
CA TYR A 68 -5.44 -4.88 -2.93
C TYR A 68 -3.93 -5.13 -2.96
N VAL A 69 -3.43 -6.14 -2.24
CA VAL A 69 -2.00 -6.44 -2.15
C VAL A 69 -1.63 -7.56 -3.12
N ASP A 70 -0.57 -7.34 -3.89
CA ASP A 70 0.00 -8.29 -4.83
C ASP A 70 1.54 -8.24 -4.84
N ASP A 71 2.16 -8.99 -5.77
CA ASP A 71 3.63 -9.09 -5.90
C ASP A 71 4.29 -7.75 -6.29
N TYR A 72 3.50 -6.81 -6.85
CA TYR A 72 3.94 -5.48 -7.28
C TYR A 72 3.71 -4.41 -6.22
N THR A 73 3.07 -4.75 -5.09
CA THR A 73 2.86 -3.83 -3.98
C THR A 73 4.18 -3.48 -3.29
N ILE A 74 4.52 -2.19 -3.32
CA ILE A 74 5.75 -1.67 -2.71
C ILE A 74 5.58 -1.38 -1.21
N GLY A 75 4.34 -1.14 -0.78
CA GLY A 75 3.97 -0.84 0.60
C GLY A 75 2.50 -0.45 0.77
N ILE A 76 2.03 -0.50 2.01
CA ILE A 76 0.70 -0.04 2.43
C ILE A 76 0.88 1.26 3.22
N VAL A 77 0.14 2.31 2.83
CA VAL A 77 0.20 3.59 3.52
C VAL A 77 -0.95 3.69 4.50
N GLY A 78 -0.63 3.66 5.79
CA GLY A 78 -1.57 4.05 6.83
C GLY A 78 -1.45 5.52 7.21
N ILE A 79 -2.60 6.16 7.45
CA ILE A 79 -2.75 7.60 7.65
C ILE A 79 -3.13 7.86 9.11
N MET A 80 -2.18 8.39 9.89
CA MET A 80 -2.40 8.84 11.27
C MET A 80 -2.98 10.26 11.30
N GLY A 81 -4.20 10.40 10.81
CA GLY A 81 -4.94 11.66 10.77
C GLY A 81 -5.36 11.96 9.35
N ILE A 82 -6.47 11.37 8.93
CA ILE A 82 -7.03 11.57 7.60
C ILE A 82 -7.50 13.02 7.47
N THR A 83 -7.05 13.70 6.42
CA THR A 83 -7.35 15.13 6.23
C THR A 83 -8.85 15.41 6.13
N TYR A 84 -9.62 14.49 5.54
CA TYR A 84 -11.04 14.65 5.27
C TYR A 84 -11.95 14.29 6.46
N THR A 85 -11.58 13.28 7.26
CA THR A 85 -12.44 12.74 8.34
C THR A 85 -11.87 12.98 9.74
N GLY A 86 -10.59 13.35 9.86
CA GLY A 86 -9.88 13.48 11.13
C GLY A 86 -9.61 12.15 11.85
N GLN A 87 -10.02 11.02 11.28
CA GLN A 87 -9.86 9.70 11.89
C GLN A 87 -8.43 9.16 11.74
N TYR A 88 -8.12 8.15 12.54
CA TYR A 88 -6.87 7.40 12.47
C TYR A 88 -7.12 6.04 11.85
N ASP A 89 -6.26 5.64 10.92
CA ASP A 89 -6.21 4.24 10.49
C ASP A 89 -5.74 3.35 11.66
N ASP A 90 -6.31 2.16 11.78
CA ASP A 90 -5.88 1.17 12.78
C ASP A 90 -4.56 0.50 12.36
N LEU A 91 -3.46 1.24 12.57
CA LEU A 91 -2.10 0.79 12.27
C LEU A 91 -1.67 -0.44 13.06
N ALA A 92 -2.20 -0.63 14.26
CA ALA A 92 -1.86 -1.78 15.09
C ALA A 92 -2.42 -3.07 14.48
N ARG A 93 -3.70 -3.03 14.06
CA ARG A 93 -4.35 -4.12 13.34
C ARG A 93 -3.71 -4.34 11.97
N LEU A 94 -3.41 -3.28 11.24
CA LEU A 94 -2.73 -3.36 9.95
C LEU A 94 -1.38 -4.09 10.07
N ASN A 95 -0.55 -3.70 11.03
CA ASN A 95 0.74 -4.34 11.28
C ASN A 95 0.58 -5.84 11.61
N ALA A 96 -0.41 -6.22 12.40
CA ALA A 96 -0.66 -7.62 12.74
C ALA A 96 -1.07 -8.47 11.51
N ILE A 97 -1.84 -7.89 10.58
CA ILE A 97 -2.25 -8.54 9.34
C ILE A 97 -1.07 -8.65 8.36
N VAL A 98 -0.29 -7.57 8.20
CA VAL A 98 0.91 -7.55 7.35
C VAL A 98 1.96 -8.54 7.83
N GLU A 99 2.20 -8.62 9.15
CA GLU A 99 3.13 -9.60 9.73
C GLU A 99 2.70 -11.04 9.42
N ARG A 100 1.39 -11.33 9.45
CA ARG A 100 0.86 -12.64 9.08
C ARG A 100 1.04 -12.92 7.59
N TYR A 101 0.71 -11.95 6.73
CA TYR A 101 0.85 -12.06 5.27
C TYR A 101 2.31 -12.25 4.84
N ASN A 102 3.23 -11.51 5.45
CA ASN A 102 4.67 -11.55 5.14
C ASN A 102 5.31 -12.92 5.44
N ARG A 103 4.72 -13.75 6.29
CA ARG A 103 5.18 -15.12 6.55
C ARG A 103 4.81 -16.11 5.45
N THR A 104 3.83 -15.76 4.62
CA THR A 104 3.30 -16.65 3.58
C THR A 104 3.73 -16.27 2.16
N THR A 105 4.14 -15.01 1.94
CA THR A 105 4.52 -14.50 0.61
C THR A 105 6.04 -14.51 0.37
N LYS A 106 6.44 -14.57 -0.90
CA LYS A 106 7.83 -14.33 -1.35
C LYS A 106 8.14 -12.84 -1.53
N PHE A 107 7.11 -12.00 -1.56
CA PHE A 107 7.21 -10.56 -1.75
C PHE A 107 6.65 -9.84 -0.51
N PRO A 108 7.44 -9.70 0.56
CA PRO A 108 6.95 -9.04 1.76
C PRO A 108 6.57 -7.59 1.49
N VAL A 109 5.56 -7.08 2.17
CA VAL A 109 5.07 -5.71 2.01
C VAL A 109 5.40 -4.91 3.28
N TYR A 110 5.66 -3.61 3.09
CA TYR A 110 6.05 -2.66 4.13
C TYR A 110 4.90 -1.75 4.52
#